data_AF-A0A8S2Z1Z4-F1
#
_entry.id   AF-A0A8S2Z1Z4-F1
#
_cell.length_a   1.000
_cell.length_b   1.000
_cell.length_c   1.000
_cell.angle_alpha   90.00
_cell.angle_beta   90.00
_cell.angle_gamma   90.00
#
_symmetry.space_group_name_H-M   'P 1'
#
loop_
_entity.id
_entity.type
_entity.pdbx_description
1 polymer ?
#
loop_
_entity_poly.entity_id
_entity_poly.type
_entity_poly.pdbx_seq_one_letter_code
_entity_poly.pdbx_strand_id
1 'polypeptide(L)' 'FICFFFGLGVSCDVCMRKGFPGRRYKCLLCDNYDLCGSCYDAEAASKSHKNAHPMQCLLTDTAFG' A
#
# COMPACT_ATOMS: atom_id res chain seq x y z
N PHE A 1 3.17 -22.28 -10.02
CA PHE A 1 2.17 -22.20 -8.93
C PHE A 1 2.43 -21.04 -7.97
N ILE A 2 2.97 -19.90 -8.44
CA ILE A 2 3.20 -18.76 -7.54
C ILE A 2 2.96 -17.47 -8.31
N CYS A 3 2.18 -16.58 -7.69
CA CYS A 3 2.06 -15.15 -8.00
C CYS A 3 1.06 -14.66 -9.06
N PHE A 4 -0.01 -15.40 -9.40
CA PHE A 4 -1.18 -14.81 -10.10
C PHE A 4 -2.19 -14.12 -9.15
N PHE A 5 -1.87 -13.99 -7.87
CA PHE A 5 -2.67 -13.28 -6.85
C PHE A 5 -2.28 -11.80 -6.65
N PHE A 6 -1.43 -11.23 -7.52
CA PHE A 6 -0.79 -9.93 -7.26
C PHE A 6 -1.67 -8.68 -7.48
N GLY A 7 -2.93 -8.81 -7.89
CA GLY A 7 -3.77 -7.65 -8.25
C GLY A 7 -5.12 -7.50 -7.56
N LEU A 8 -5.67 -8.53 -6.91
CA LEU A 8 -7.12 -8.57 -6.59
C LEU A 8 -7.50 -8.26 -5.13
N GLY A 9 -6.53 -8.09 -4.22
CA GLY A 9 -6.81 -8.02 -2.78
C GLY A 9 -6.32 -6.78 -2.04
N VAL A 10 -5.76 -5.78 -2.73
CA VAL A 10 -5.07 -4.66 -2.07
C VAL A 10 -5.89 -3.38 -2.20
N SER A 11 -6.21 -2.79 -1.07
CA SER A 11 -6.87 -1.50 -0.93
C SER A 11 -6.04 -0.56 -0.08
N CYS A 12 -6.07 0.74 -0.40
CA CYS A 12 -5.49 1.74 0.47
C CYS A 12 -6.40 1.95 1.68
N ASP A 13 -5.89 1.81 2.90
CA ASP A 13 -6.67 1.97 4.14
C ASP A 13 -7.07 3.42 4.45
N VAL A 14 -6.57 4.38 3.67
CA VAL A 14 -6.91 5.80 3.80
C VAL A 14 -7.97 6.20 2.77
N CYS A 15 -7.70 6.01 1.48
CA CYS A 15 -8.58 6.47 0.41
C CYS A 15 -9.47 5.38 -0.19
N MET A 16 -9.38 4.14 0.32
CA MET A 16 -10.14 2.97 -0.12
C MET A 16 -9.97 2.58 -1.59
N ARG A 17 -9.01 3.21 -2.30
CA ARG A 17 -8.68 2.86 -3.69
C ARG A 17 -8.14 1.44 -3.75
N LYS A 18 -8.69 0.61 -4.64
CA LYS A 18 -8.23 -0.76 -4.90
C LYS A 18 -7.31 -0.80 -6.10
N GLY A 19 -6.38 -1.75 -6.11
CA GLY A 19 -5.56 -2.05 -7.29
C GLY A 19 -4.83 -0.84 -7.87
N PHE A 20 -4.29 0.02 -7.01
CA PHE A 20 -3.64 1.24 -7.45
C PHE A 20 -2.26 0.95 -8.07
N PRO A 21 -1.95 1.52 -9.24
CA PRO A 21 -0.68 1.31 -9.91
C PRO A 21 0.46 2.08 -9.24
N GLY A 22 1.70 1.65 -9.50
CA GLY A 22 2.90 2.34 -9.05
C GLY A 22 3.44 1.82 -7.71
N ARG A 23 3.43 2.68 -6.69
CA ARG A 23 4.02 2.39 -5.37
C ARG A 23 2.93 2.01 -4.36
N ARG A 24 3.09 0.84 -3.75
CA ARG A 24 2.35 0.39 -2.57
C ARG A 24 3.26 0.45 -1.36
N TYR A 25 2.73 0.93 -0.25
CA TYR A 25 3.43 1.01 1.02
C TYR A 25 2.72 0.14 2.04
N LYS A 26 3.34 -0.97 2.43
CA LYS A 26 2.81 -1.86 3.47
C LYS A 26 3.50 -1.55 4.79
N CYS A 27 2.73 -1.34 5.85
CA CYS A 27 3.28 -1.22 7.19
C CYS A 27 3.82 -2.56 7.66
N LEU A 28 5.02 -2.55 8.25
CA LEU A 28 5.65 -3.76 8.80
C LEU A 28 5.24 -4.03 10.26
N LEU A 29 4.53 -3.10 10.89
CA LEU A 29 4.07 -3.22 12.28
C LEU A 29 2.54 -3.31 12.42
N CYS A 30 1.78 -2.77 11.46
CA CYS A 30 0.32 -2.79 11.52
C CYS A 30 -0.22 -3.96 10.70
N ASP A 31 -1.22 -4.64 11.24
CA ASP A 31 -1.92 -5.72 10.53
C ASP A 31 -2.68 -5.17 9.33
N ASN A 32 -2.42 -5.74 8.15
CA ASN A 32 -3.10 -5.44 6.90
C ASN A 32 -3.18 -3.94 6.55
N TYR A 33 -2.18 -3.16 6.95
CA TYR A 33 -2.16 -1.73 6.64
C TYR A 33 -1.37 -1.43 5.37
N ASP A 34 -2.08 -0.97 4.34
CA ASP A 34 -1.58 -0.67 3.02
C ASP A 34 -1.94 0.77 2.61
N LEU A 35 -0.96 1.50 2.11
CA LEU A 35 -1.13 2.83 1.52
C LEU A 35 -0.76 2.82 0.05
N CYS A 36 -1.49 3.63 -0.74
CA CYS A 36 -1.03 4.01 -2.07
C CYS A 36 0.04 5.10 -1.97
N GLY A 37 0.85 5.25 -3.03
CA GLY A 37 1.88 6.28 -3.09
C GLY A 37 1.36 7.68 -2.74
N SER A 38 0.21 8.08 -3.28
CA SER A 38 -0.36 9.41 -2.98
C SER A 38 -0.72 9.60 -1.51
N CYS A 39 -1.25 8.57 -0.83
CA CYS A 39 -1.56 8.66 0.60
C CYS A 39 -0.30 8.61 1.46
N TYR A 40 0.70 7.85 1.04
CA TYR A 40 2.00 7.83 1.70
C TYR A 40 2.72 9.19 1.59
N ASP A 41 2.77 9.77 0.38
CA ASP A 41 3.41 11.06 0.13
C ASP A 41 2.68 12.23 0.83
N ALA A 42 1.36 12.09 1.05
CA ALA A 42 0.56 13.04 1.82
C ALA A 42 0.65 12.84 3.35
N GLU A 43 1.50 11.93 3.81
CA GLU A 43 1.63 11.53 5.23
C GLU A 43 0.29 11.13 5.87
N ALA A 44 -0.62 10.58 5.05
CA ALA A 44 -1.96 10.24 5.49
C ALA A 44 -1.95 8.95 6.30
N ALA A 45 -2.47 9.01 7.52
CA ALA A 45 -2.58 7.88 8.43
C ALA A 45 -4.03 7.63 8.82
N SER A 46 -4.39 6.35 9.00
CA SER A 46 -5.61 5.97 9.72
C SER A 46 -5.28 5.74 11.19
N LYS A 47 -6.31 5.60 12.02
CA LYS A 47 -6.22 5.66 13.50
C LYS A 47 -5.05 4.88 14.11
N SER A 48 -4.87 3.61 13.75
CA SER A 48 -3.89 2.73 14.40
C SER A 48 -2.49 2.80 13.79
N HIS A 49 -2.33 3.53 12.68
CA HIS A 49 -1.05 3.70 12.02
C HIS A 49 -0.34 4.97 12.53
N LYS A 50 0.98 4.89 12.71
CA LYS A 50 1.83 6.04 13.03
C LYS A 50 2.85 6.20 11.92
N ASN A 51 3.10 7.44 11.49
CA ASN A 51 4.06 7.75 10.42
C ASN A 51 5.51 7.31 10.76
N ALA A 52 5.80 7.09 12.04
CA ALA A 52 7.08 6.54 12.51
C ALA A 52 7.20 5.01 12.30
N HIS A 53 6.13 4.31 11.96
CA HIS A 53 6.22 2.88 11.67
C HIS A 53 7.00 2.63 10.37
N PRO A 54 7.90 1.64 10.34
CA PRO A 54 8.61 1.29 9.13
C PRO A 54 7.64 0.75 8.07
N MET A 55 7.75 1.30 6.86
CA MET A 55 6.94 0.95 5.70
C MET A 55 7.81 0.30 4.64
N GLN A 56 7.35 -0.80 4.06
CA GLN A 56 7.98 -1.43 2.90
C GLN A 56 7.34 -0.89 1.62
N CYS A 57 8.17 -0.32 0.72
CA CYS A 57 7.74 0.04 -0.62
C CYS A 57 7.74 -1.20 -1.52
N LEU A 58 6.59 -1.53 -2.07
CA LEU A 58 6.33 -2.60 -3.02
C LEU A 58 5.98 -1.95 -4.36
N LEU A 59 6.83 -2.15 -5.37
CA LEU A 59 6.55 -1.70 -6.74
C LEU A 59 5.58 -2.69 -7.38
N THR A 60 4.44 -2.21 -7.88
CA THR A 60 3.47 -3.04 -8.59
C THR A 60 3.77 -3.01 -10.09
N ASP A 61 3.55 -4.11 -10.80
CA ASP A 61 3.94 -4.28 -12.23
C ASP A 61 3.31 -3.24 -13.18
N THR A 62 2.26 -2.54 -12.75
CA THR A 62 1.68 -1.42 -13.51
C THR A 62 2.51 -0.12 -13.45
N ALA A 63 3.67 -0.15 -12.77
CA ALA A 63 4.69 0.90 -12.82
C ALA A 63 5.58 0.83 -14.08
N PHE A 64 5.57 -0.31 -14.79
CA PHE A 64 6.26 -0.48 -16.07
C PHE A 64 5.23 -0.48 -17.21
N GLY A 65 4.70 0.70 -17.52
CA GLY A 65 3.91 0.97 -18.73
C GLY A 65 4.58 2.09 -19.50
#